data_AF-A0A9W6DAJ7-F1
#
_entry.id   AF-A0A9W6DAJ7-F1
#
_cell.length_a   1.000
_cell.length_b   1.000
_cell.length_c   1.000
_cell.angle_alpha   90.00
_cell.angle_beta   90.00
_cell.angle_gamma   90.00
#
_symmetry.space_group_name_H-M   'P 1'
#
loop_
_entity.id
_entity.type
_entity.pdbx_description
1 polymer ?
#
loop_
_entity_poly.entity_id
_entity_poly.type
_entity_poly.pdbx_seq_one_letter_code
_entity_poly.pdbx_strand_id
1 'polypeptide(L)'
;MSIVADRIKVILDRKKWSKNDLDVSWVQLSKLLVIKNQLIVIIKGNTINEPVWAKIENLKEMNGELVLYYDGEFETVLTKDEYDEYKEYIGKEEWEALFSLDSLKKLSEMNMIDDKGFYLEMHANMSKTENTEDMLKYEEVYKELILK
;
A
#
# COMPACT_ATOMS: atom_id res chain seq x y z
N MET A 1 -10.30 8.56 -17.60
CA MET A 1 -9.58 7.97 -16.48
C MET A 1 -8.13 8.17 -16.82
N SER A 2 -7.39 8.86 -15.96
CA SER A 2 -5.95 9.00 -16.07
C SER A 2 -5.29 7.62 -15.98
N ILE A 3 -4.11 7.48 -16.60
CA ILE A 3 -3.33 6.23 -16.57
C ILE A 3 -3.10 5.79 -15.12
N VAL A 4 -2.87 6.74 -14.22
CA VAL A 4 -2.71 6.50 -12.78
C VAL A 4 -3.97 5.91 -12.14
N ALA A 5 -5.15 6.46 -12.41
CA ALA A 5 -6.41 5.94 -11.88
C ALA A 5 -6.71 4.51 -12.40
N ASP A 6 -6.48 4.23 -13.68
CA ASP A 6 -6.62 2.88 -14.23
C ASP A 6 -5.66 1.88 -13.55
N ARG A 7 -4.41 2.28 -13.30
CA ARG A 7 -3.44 1.43 -12.58
C ARG A 7 -3.84 1.18 -11.14
N ILE A 8 -4.29 2.19 -10.42
CA ILE A 8 -4.77 2.04 -9.04
C ILE A 8 -5.93 1.05 -8.99
N LYS A 9 -6.89 1.17 -9.92
CA LYS A 9 -8.01 0.23 -10.01
C LYS A 9 -7.54 -1.21 -10.20
N VAL A 10 -6.61 -1.44 -11.13
CA VAL A 10 -6.03 -2.78 -11.36
C VAL A 10 -5.35 -3.32 -10.09
N ILE A 11 -4.62 -2.49 -9.34
CA ILE A 11 -3.96 -2.90 -8.10
C ILE A 11 -5.00 -3.29 -7.03
N LEU A 12 -6.05 -2.47 -6.86
CA LEU A 12 -7.13 -2.75 -5.92
C LEU A 12 -7.89 -4.03 -6.29
N ASP A 13 -8.16 -4.25 -7.58
CA ASP A 13 -8.88 -5.43 -8.08
C ASP A 13 -8.07 -6.73 -7.90
N ARG A 14 -6.72 -6.66 -7.97
CA ARG A 14 -5.85 -7.82 -7.71
C ARG A 14 -5.88 -8.28 -6.27
N LYS A 15 -6.14 -7.38 -5.31
CA LYS A 15 -6.15 -7.65 -3.86
C LYS A 15 -4.86 -8.32 -3.35
N LYS A 16 -3.71 -8.06 -3.99
CA LYS A 16 -2.39 -8.60 -3.62
C LYS A 16 -1.52 -7.58 -2.88
N TRP A 17 -0.49 -8.08 -2.21
CA TRP A 17 0.57 -7.30 -1.58
C TRP A 17 1.64 -6.97 -2.59
N SER A 18 2.02 -5.70 -2.68
CA SER A 18 3.17 -5.25 -3.44
C SER A 18 4.43 -5.46 -2.62
N LYS A 19 5.45 -6.06 -3.22
CA LYS A 19 6.75 -6.23 -2.59
C LYS A 19 7.68 -5.07 -2.94
N ASN A 20 8.30 -4.49 -1.93
CA ASN A 20 9.26 -3.41 -2.00
C ASN A 20 10.57 -3.86 -1.34
N ASP A 21 11.61 -4.06 -2.14
CA ASP A 21 12.96 -4.35 -1.67
C ASP A 21 13.70 -3.01 -1.47
N LEU A 22 13.75 -2.52 -0.23
CA LEU A 22 14.31 -1.20 0.11
C LEU A 22 15.84 -1.26 0.24
N ASP A 23 16.37 -2.39 0.70
CA ASP A 23 17.81 -2.71 0.78
C ASP A 23 17.99 -4.24 0.75
N VAL A 24 19.24 -4.73 0.67
CA VAL A 24 19.60 -6.15 0.57
C VAL A 24 18.93 -7.02 1.63
N SER A 25 18.67 -6.47 2.81
CA SER A 25 18.06 -7.18 3.93
C SER A 25 16.71 -6.60 4.37
N TRP A 26 16.20 -5.55 3.72
CA TRP A 26 14.94 -4.92 4.12
C TRP A 26 13.87 -5.10 3.06
N VAL A 27 12.93 -6.00 3.37
CA VAL A 27 11.76 -6.27 2.54
C VAL A 27 10.53 -5.71 3.21
N GLN A 28 9.76 -4.95 2.45
CA GLN A 28 8.48 -4.39 2.82
C GLN A 28 7.38 -4.96 1.91
N LEU A 29 6.29 -5.43 2.50
CA LEU A 29 5.06 -5.77 1.80
C LEU A 29 4.03 -4.68 2.07
N SER A 30 3.30 -4.28 1.03
CA SER A 30 2.31 -3.22 1.13
C SER A 30 1.03 -3.58 0.38
N LYS A 31 -0.13 -3.49 1.01
CA LYS A 31 -1.43 -3.74 0.37
C LYS A 31 -2.28 -2.49 0.37
N LEU A 32 -2.75 -2.12 -0.82
CA LEU A 32 -3.55 -0.92 -1.05
C LEU A 32 -5.03 -1.23 -0.86
N LEU A 33 -5.73 -0.41 -0.08
CA LEU A 33 -7.14 -0.59 0.25
C LEU A 33 -7.89 0.74 0.13
N VAL A 34 -9.21 0.67 -0.10
CA VAL A 34 -10.11 1.83 0.00
C VAL A 34 -11.07 1.62 1.15
N ILE A 35 -10.88 2.36 2.24
CA ILE A 35 -11.72 2.28 3.44
C ILE A 35 -12.32 3.66 3.71
N LYS A 36 -13.65 3.74 3.92
CA LYS A 36 -14.37 5.00 4.21
C LYS A 36 -13.98 6.13 3.23
N ASN A 37 -13.89 5.81 1.93
CA ASN A 37 -13.50 6.73 0.85
C ASN A 37 -12.08 7.30 0.96
N GLN A 38 -11.18 6.60 1.66
CA GLN A 38 -9.77 6.93 1.77
C GLN A 38 -8.92 5.80 1.21
N LEU A 39 -7.89 6.16 0.45
CA LEU A 39 -6.88 5.22 0.00
C LEU A 39 -5.85 5.09 1.10
N ILE A 40 -5.75 3.87 1.59
CA ILE A 40 -4.86 3.51 2.67
C ILE A 40 -3.93 2.40 2.20
N VAL A 41 -2.79 2.29 2.85
CA VAL A 41 -1.88 1.17 2.69
C VAL A 41 -1.69 0.48 4.02
N ILE A 42 -1.73 -0.84 4.02
CA ILE A 42 -1.21 -1.64 5.13
C ILE A 42 0.20 -2.06 4.77
N ILE A 43 1.13 -1.87 5.70
CA ILE A 43 2.55 -2.10 5.53
C ILE A 43 2.99 -3.17 6.53
N LYS A 44 3.71 -4.18 6.04
CA LYS A 44 4.38 -5.18 6.87
C LYS A 44 5.79 -5.40 6.35
N GLY A 45 6.79 -5.14 7.17
CA GLY A 45 8.18 -5.43 6.87
C GLY A 45 8.71 -6.62 7.67
N ASN A 46 9.90 -7.09 7.29
CA ASN A 46 10.68 -7.99 8.13
C ASN A 46 11.32 -7.29 9.35
N THR A 47 11.48 -5.97 9.29
CA THR A 47 11.97 -5.11 10.38
C THR A 47 10.85 -4.42 11.17
N ILE A 48 9.60 -4.55 10.73
CA ILE A 48 8.42 -3.97 11.37
C ILE A 48 7.71 -5.08 12.15
N ASN A 49 7.60 -4.96 13.47
CA ASN A 49 7.05 -6.05 14.30
C ASN A 49 5.56 -6.28 14.02
N GLU A 50 4.75 -5.23 14.13
CA GLU A 50 3.32 -5.26 13.86
C GLU A 50 3.01 -4.62 12.49
N PRO A 51 1.97 -5.09 11.78
CA PRO A 51 1.51 -4.40 10.59
C PRO A 51 1.03 -2.99 10.95
N VAL A 52 1.37 -2.01 10.12
CA VAL A 52 0.93 -0.61 10.28
C VAL A 52 0.02 -0.24 9.14
N TRP A 53 -0.91 0.67 9.37
CA TRP A 53 -1.65 1.32 8.28
C TRP A 53 -1.29 2.79 8.19
N ALA A 54 -1.29 3.31 6.97
CA ALA A 54 -1.04 4.72 6.67
C ALA A 54 -1.96 5.20 5.55
N LYS A 55 -2.24 6.51 5.54
CA LYS A 55 -3.04 7.16 4.50
C LYS A 55 -2.13 7.53 3.31
N ILE A 56 -2.61 7.26 2.09
CA ILE A 56 -1.97 7.76 0.87
C ILE A 56 -2.44 9.19 0.62
N GLU A 57 -1.48 10.09 0.43
CA GLU A 57 -1.78 11.50 0.16
C GLU A 57 -1.57 11.85 -1.31
N ASN A 58 -0.47 11.36 -1.87
CA ASN A 58 -0.03 11.72 -3.20
C ASN A 58 0.41 10.47 -3.98
N LEU A 59 0.31 10.57 -5.30
CA LEU A 59 0.64 9.51 -6.23
C LEU A 59 1.45 10.10 -7.38
N LYS A 60 2.39 9.32 -7.90
CA LYS A 60 3.18 9.70 -9.07
C LYS A 60 3.46 8.48 -9.94
N GLU A 61 3.38 8.66 -11.25
CA GLU A 61 3.97 7.70 -12.18
C GLU A 61 5.38 8.16 -12.52
N MET A 62 6.37 7.28 -12.39
CA MET A 62 7.76 7.56 -12.71
C MET A 62 8.37 6.38 -13.44
N ASN A 63 8.87 6.58 -14.66
CA ASN A 63 9.50 5.54 -15.48
C ASN A 63 8.62 4.30 -15.70
N GLY A 64 7.29 4.47 -15.80
CA GLY A 64 6.34 3.36 -15.94
C GLY A 64 6.03 2.64 -14.63
N GLU A 65 6.58 3.09 -13.51
CA GLU A 65 6.29 2.58 -12.16
C GLU A 65 5.36 3.52 -11.41
N LEU A 66 4.50 2.97 -10.56
CA LEU A 66 3.60 3.75 -9.72
C LEU A 66 4.22 3.90 -8.34
N VAL A 67 4.40 5.14 -7.89
CA VAL A 67 4.91 5.49 -6.57
C VAL A 67 3.77 6.11 -5.76
N LEU A 68 3.51 5.55 -4.59
CA LEU A 68 2.55 6.06 -3.62
C LEU A 68 3.28 6.72 -2.48
N TYR A 69 2.82 7.90 -2.09
CA TYR A 69 3.36 8.63 -0.98
C TYR A 69 2.39 8.62 0.19
N TYR A 70 2.85 8.13 1.32
CA TYR A 70 2.07 8.09 2.56
C TYR A 70 2.58 9.11 3.57
N ASP A 71 1.66 9.59 4.39
CA ASP A 71 1.98 10.47 5.50
C ASP A 71 2.75 9.66 6.57
N GLY A 72 4.03 9.96 6.72
CA GLY A 72 4.92 9.29 7.68
C GLY A 72 4.64 9.69 9.14
N GLU A 73 3.74 10.64 9.37
CA GLU A 73 3.42 11.16 10.71
C GLU A 73 2.32 10.35 11.42
N PHE A 74 1.55 9.52 10.69
CA PHE A 74 0.40 8.77 11.24
C PHE A 74 0.44 7.28 10.90
N GLU A 75 1.57 6.62 11.19
CA GLU A 75 1.59 5.16 11.23
C GLU A 75 0.79 4.68 12.44
N THR A 76 -0.39 4.12 12.18
CA THR A 76 -1.18 3.48 13.23
C THR A 76 -0.88 2.00 13.21
N VAL A 77 -0.36 1.50 14.33
CA VAL A 77 -0.11 0.07 14.53
C VAL A 77 -1.44 -0.66 14.59
N LEU A 78 -1.62 -1.64 13.71
CA LEU A 78 -2.78 -2.51 13.72
C LEU A 78 -2.65 -3.56 14.82
N THR A 79 -3.79 -3.98 15.33
CA THR A 79 -3.95 -5.03 16.34
C THR A 79 -4.76 -6.18 15.78
N LYS A 80 -4.58 -7.39 16.33
CA LYS A 80 -5.27 -8.59 15.83
C LYS A 80 -6.79 -8.49 15.88
N ASP A 81 -7.31 -7.74 16.86
CA ASP A 81 -8.74 -7.65 17.16
C ASP A 81 -9.51 -6.72 16.19
N GLU A 82 -8.80 -5.96 15.35
CA GLU A 82 -9.39 -5.03 14.38
C GLU A 82 -9.85 -5.71 13.06
N TYR A 83 -9.76 -7.04 12.96
CA TYR A 83 -10.10 -7.79 11.73
C TYR A 83 -11.45 -7.42 11.12
N ASP A 84 -12.44 -7.15 11.95
CA ASP A 84 -13.80 -6.82 11.50
C ASP A 84 -13.88 -5.57 10.60
N GLU A 85 -12.94 -4.63 10.76
CA GLU A 85 -12.85 -3.44 9.89
C GLU A 85 -12.26 -3.75 8.51
N TYR A 86 -11.52 -4.86 8.39
CA TYR A 86 -10.74 -5.22 7.19
C TYR A 86 -11.25 -6.47 6.47
N LYS A 87 -12.23 -7.20 7.01
CA LYS A 87 -12.70 -8.50 6.51
C LYS A 87 -13.21 -8.53 5.07
N GLU A 88 -13.65 -7.39 4.53
CA GLU A 88 -14.08 -7.26 3.13
C GLU A 88 -12.89 -7.21 2.15
N TYR A 89 -11.69 -6.94 2.66
CA TYR A 89 -10.48 -6.65 1.89
C TYR A 89 -9.36 -7.69 2.11
N ILE A 90 -9.30 -8.25 3.32
CA ILE A 90 -8.26 -9.17 3.77
C ILE A 90 -8.95 -10.40 4.34
N GLY A 91 -8.60 -11.58 3.82
CA GLY A 91 -9.13 -12.84 4.32
C GLY A 91 -8.62 -13.15 5.73
N LYS A 92 -9.36 -13.94 6.50
CA LYS A 92 -8.97 -14.28 7.88
C LYS A 92 -7.57 -14.88 8.00
N GLU A 93 -7.25 -15.85 7.15
CA GLU A 93 -5.92 -16.49 7.13
C GLU A 93 -4.81 -15.49 6.76
N GLU A 94 -5.12 -14.57 5.84
CA GLU A 94 -4.21 -13.50 5.42
C GLU A 94 -3.95 -12.54 6.58
N TRP A 95 -5.01 -12.13 7.30
CA TRP A 95 -4.90 -11.28 8.48
C TRP A 95 -4.07 -11.93 9.57
N GLU A 96 -4.33 -13.20 9.90
CA GLU A 96 -3.55 -13.96 10.88
C GLU A 96 -2.07 -14.07 10.48
N ALA A 97 -1.77 -14.18 9.18
CA ALA A 97 -0.41 -14.22 8.69
C ALA A 97 0.37 -12.92 8.97
N LEU A 98 -0.29 -11.75 8.91
CA LEU A 98 0.35 -10.44 9.15
C LEU A 98 0.99 -10.33 10.53
N PHE A 99 0.36 -10.94 11.53
CA PHE A 99 0.82 -10.88 12.91
C PHE A 99 1.72 -12.05 13.32
N SER A 100 2.22 -12.81 12.34
CA SER A 100 3.17 -13.88 12.59
C SER A 100 4.60 -13.46 12.25
N LEU A 101 5.57 -14.05 12.95
CA LEU A 101 6.99 -13.79 12.72
C LEU A 101 7.40 -14.08 11.26
N ASP A 102 6.81 -15.10 10.66
CA ASP A 102 7.06 -15.52 9.27
C ASP A 102 6.08 -14.92 8.25
N SER A 103 5.50 -13.75 8.55
CA SER A 103 4.47 -13.08 7.71
C SER A 103 4.79 -13.09 6.21
N LEU A 104 5.99 -12.67 5.82
CA LEU A 104 6.42 -12.63 4.41
C LEU A 104 6.36 -14.01 3.75
N LYS A 105 6.85 -15.03 4.44
CA LYS A 105 6.86 -16.41 3.93
C LYS A 105 5.43 -16.92 3.77
N LYS A 106 4.57 -16.73 4.76
CA LYS A 106 3.17 -17.16 4.71
C LYS A 106 2.40 -16.48 3.58
N LEU A 107 2.53 -15.16 3.45
CA LEU A 107 1.87 -14.42 2.36
C LEU A 107 2.37 -14.87 0.98
N SER A 108 3.65 -15.21 0.87
CA SER A 108 4.24 -15.79 -0.35
C SER A 108 3.65 -17.17 -0.66
N GLU A 109 3.58 -18.06 0.33
CA GLU A 109 2.98 -19.41 0.20
C GLU A 109 1.50 -19.35 -0.17
N MET A 110 0.78 -18.31 0.24
CA MET A 110 -0.61 -18.04 -0.14
C MET A 110 -0.76 -17.44 -1.54
N ASN A 111 0.33 -17.22 -2.29
CA ASN A 111 0.35 -16.54 -3.59
C ASN A 111 -0.26 -15.12 -3.55
N MET A 112 -0.12 -14.44 -2.41
CA MET A 112 -0.70 -13.12 -2.17
C MET A 112 0.24 -11.97 -2.52
N ILE A 113 1.48 -12.25 -2.97
CA ILE A 113 2.47 -11.23 -3.33
C ILE A 113 2.45 -10.98 -4.85
N ASP A 114 2.61 -9.71 -5.23
CA ASP A 114 2.76 -9.21 -6.60
C ASP A 114 3.99 -8.31 -6.67
N ASP A 115 5.01 -8.72 -7.42
CA ASP A 115 6.25 -7.95 -7.61
C ASP A 115 6.08 -6.75 -8.55
N LYS A 116 4.90 -6.57 -9.19
CA LYS A 116 4.59 -5.49 -10.14
C LYS A 116 3.47 -4.56 -9.67
N GLY A 117 3.32 -4.42 -8.35
CA GLY A 117 2.28 -3.58 -7.76
C GLY A 117 2.63 -2.09 -7.79
N PHE A 118 3.15 -1.58 -6.68
CA PHE A 118 3.56 -0.18 -6.53
C PHE A 118 4.75 -0.04 -5.55
N TYR A 119 5.47 1.06 -5.71
CA TYR A 119 6.46 1.53 -4.75
C TYR A 119 5.83 2.41 -3.69
N LEU A 120 6.30 2.31 -2.46
CA LEU A 120 5.81 3.09 -1.35
C LEU A 120 6.94 3.96 -0.78
N GLU A 121 6.70 5.27 -0.71
CA GLU A 121 7.64 6.23 -0.13
C GLU A 121 6.97 7.10 0.94
N MET A 122 7.73 7.48 1.96
CA MET A 122 7.26 8.39 3.00
C MET A 122 7.27 9.84 2.50
N HIS A 123 6.22 10.61 2.80
CA HIS A 123 6.08 12.00 2.34
C HIS A 123 7.28 12.87 2.71
N ALA A 124 7.87 12.71 3.89
CA ALA A 124 9.06 13.49 4.30
C ALA A 124 10.22 13.40 3.29
N ASN A 125 10.33 12.30 2.53
CA ASN A 125 11.34 12.11 1.49
C ASN A 125 10.99 12.80 0.16
N MET A 126 9.78 13.33 -0.03
CA MET A 126 9.41 14.12 -1.22
C MET A 126 10.29 15.36 -1.39
N SER A 127 10.72 15.96 -0.29
CA SER A 127 11.63 17.11 -0.33
C SER A 127 12.99 16.80 -0.97
N LYS A 128 13.34 15.51 -1.12
CA LYS A 128 14.57 15.04 -1.78
C LYS A 128 14.37 14.63 -3.25
N THR A 129 13.13 14.43 -3.70
CA THR A 129 12.82 14.04 -5.08
C THR A 129 12.39 15.28 -5.87
N GLU A 130 13.35 15.89 -6.59
CA GLU A 130 13.32 17.24 -7.20
C GLU A 130 12.29 17.49 -8.34
N ASN A 131 11.10 16.89 -8.36
CA ASN A 131 10.04 17.32 -9.29
C ASN A 131 8.63 16.99 -8.80
N THR A 132 7.95 18.01 -8.27
CA THR A 132 6.56 17.95 -7.80
C THR A 132 5.52 18.25 -8.89
N GLU A 133 5.93 18.66 -10.09
CA GLU A 133 5.02 19.09 -11.18
C GLU A 133 4.07 17.99 -11.70
N ASP A 134 4.41 16.71 -11.50
CA ASP A 134 3.60 15.56 -11.96
C ASP A 134 2.90 14.80 -10.81
N MET A 135 2.83 15.39 -9.61
CA MET A 135 2.26 14.74 -8.45
C MET A 135 0.74 14.92 -8.40
N LEU A 136 0.01 13.81 -8.33
CA LEU A 136 -1.45 13.81 -8.23
C LEU A 136 -1.87 13.63 -6.77
N LYS A 137 -2.80 14.48 -6.31
CA LYS A 137 -3.45 14.27 -5.01
C LYS A 137 -4.37 13.07 -5.11
N TYR A 138 -4.38 12.23 -4.08
CA TYR A 138 -5.29 11.08 -4.02
C TYR A 138 -6.75 11.49 -4.26
N GLU A 139 -7.21 12.60 -3.70
CA GLU A 139 -8.59 13.06 -3.84
C GLU A 139 -9.01 13.29 -5.30
N GLU A 140 -8.07 13.67 -6.16
CA GLU A 140 -8.32 13.87 -7.60
C GLU A 140 -8.43 12.53 -8.31
N VAL A 141 -7.50 11.61 -8.05
CA VAL A 141 -7.52 10.23 -8.56
C VAL A 141 -8.79 9.50 -8.09
N TYR A 142 -9.20 9.69 -6.83
CA TYR A 142 -10.37 9.05 -6.27
C TYR A 142 -11.67 9.49 -6.92
N LYS A 143 -11.81 10.78 -7.24
CA LYS A 143 -12.97 11.28 -7.99
C LYS A 143 -13.11 10.54 -9.32
N GLU A 144 -11.99 10.28 -10.01
CA GLU A 144 -12.00 9.50 -11.25
C GLU A 144 -12.40 8.03 -11.04
N LEU A 145 -12.05 7.44 -9.89
CA LEU A 145 -12.40 6.06 -9.54
C LEU A 145 -13.90 5.89 -9.24
N ILE A 146 -14.54 6.88 -8.60
CA ILE A 146 -15.94 6.80 -8.14
C ILE A 146 -16.98 7.41 -9.09
N LEU A 147 -16.61 8.33 -9.98
CA LEU A 147 -17.53 8.99 -10.91
C LEU A 147 -17.95 8.08 -12.09
N LYS A 148 -17.86 6.76 -11.94
CA LYS A 148 -18.29 5.74 -12.90
C LYS A 148 -19.02 4.61 -12.21
#